data_AF-A0A024QFB8-F1
#
_entry.id   AF-A0A024QFB8-F1
#
_cell.length_a   1.000
_cell.length_b   1.000
_cell.length_c   1.000
_cell.angle_alpha   90.00
_cell.angle_beta   90.00
_cell.angle_gamma   90.00
#
_symmetry.space_group_name_H-M   'P 1'
#
loop_
_entity.id
_entity.type
_entity.pdbx_description
1 polymer ?
#
loop_
_entity_poly.entity_id
_entity_poly.type
_entity_poly.pdbx_seq_one_letter_code
_entity_poly.pdbx_strand_id
1 'polypeptide(L)'
;MKEGLCIGDTKTITVEVTREMFAQFGGEVVHPVYSTASMVYHMEWVSRQCILPYLEENEEAMGAAVALNHIAPSALGTNVKLTAAVSEITKRTVN
;
A
#
# COMPACT_ATOMS: atom_id res chain seq x y z
N MET A 1 -4.68 -18.98 -7.80
CA MET A 1 -5.53 -17.78 -7.80
C MET A 1 -6.77 -18.13 -8.59
N LYS A 2 -7.94 -17.74 -8.09
CA LYS A 2 -9.22 -17.79 -8.79
C LYS A 2 -9.14 -16.95 -10.06
N GLU A 3 -9.94 -17.30 -11.06
CA GLU A 3 -10.07 -16.48 -12.26
C GLU A 3 -10.70 -15.11 -11.95
N GLY A 4 -10.40 -14.11 -12.78
CA GLY A 4 -11.08 -12.82 -12.78
C GLY A 4 -10.24 -11.61 -12.36
N LEU A 5 -8.99 -11.79 -11.90
CA LEU A 5 -8.07 -10.67 -11.73
C LEU A 5 -7.57 -10.22 -13.11
N CYS A 6 -7.72 -8.93 -13.40
CA CYS A 6 -7.35 -8.33 -14.68
C CYS A 6 -6.29 -7.24 -14.51
N ILE A 7 -5.43 -7.09 -15.53
CA ILE A 7 -4.61 -5.88 -15.66
C ILE A 7 -5.55 -4.68 -15.77
N GLY A 8 -5.28 -3.65 -14.98
CA GLY A 8 -6.11 -2.45 -14.82
C GLY A 8 -7.08 -2.51 -13.65
N ASP A 9 -7.23 -3.65 -12.97
CA ASP A 9 -8.03 -3.70 -11.74
C ASP A 9 -7.43 -2.78 -10.69
N THR A 10 -8.29 -1.98 -10.04
CA THR A 10 -7.87 -0.99 -9.06
C THR A 10 -8.56 -1.17 -7.72
N LYS A 11 -7.84 -0.80 -6.65
CA LYS A 11 -8.41 -0.56 -5.33
C LYS A 11 -7.94 0.78 -4.81
N THR A 12 -8.81 1.44 -4.07
CA THR A 12 -8.50 2.71 -3.42
C THR A 12 -8.89 2.65 -1.96
N ILE A 13 -8.00 3.14 -1.10
CA ILE A 13 -8.30 3.44 0.30
C ILE A 13 -8.03 4.92 0.56
N THR A 14 -8.65 5.46 1.60
CA THR A 14 -8.36 6.80 2.12
C THR A 14 -8.02 6.67 3.58
N VAL A 15 -6.91 7.30 3.98
CA VAL A 15 -6.45 7.33 5.36
C VAL A 15 -6.30 8.79 5.80
N GLU A 16 -6.71 9.09 7.01
CA GLU A 16 -6.37 10.36 7.64
C GLU A 16 -5.01 10.24 8.31
N VAL A 17 -4.10 11.19 8.09
CA VAL A 17 -2.78 11.19 8.70
C VAL A 17 -2.92 11.38 10.22
N THR A 18 -2.49 10.39 10.99
CA THR A 18 -2.45 10.45 12.46
C THR A 18 -1.02 10.59 12.97
N ARG A 19 -0.84 10.78 14.29
CA ARG A 19 0.48 10.96 14.91
C ARG A 19 1.33 9.69 14.85
N GLU A 20 0.69 8.53 14.87
CA GLU A 20 1.33 7.22 14.77
C GLU A 20 1.97 6.99 13.40
N MET A 21 1.58 7.79 12.39
CA MET A 21 2.11 7.72 11.03
C MET A 21 3.29 8.67 10.80
N PHE A 22 3.72 9.42 11.82
CA PHE A 22 4.84 10.34 11.70
C PHE A 22 6.17 9.62 11.48
N ALA A 23 7.12 10.33 10.88
CA ALA A 23 8.46 9.80 10.69
C ALA A 23 9.16 9.71 12.05
N GLN A 24 9.26 8.50 12.59
CA GLN A 24 9.83 8.21 13.90
C GLN A 24 10.97 7.21 13.79
N PHE A 25 12.08 7.45 14.49
CA PHE A 25 13.21 6.53 14.59
C PHE A 25 13.63 6.38 16.05
N GLY A 26 13.72 5.14 16.54
CA GLY A 26 14.09 4.87 17.93
C GLY A 26 13.12 5.45 18.98
N GLY A 27 11.87 5.72 18.62
CA GLY A 27 10.88 6.35 19.50
C GLY A 27 10.80 7.88 19.40
N GLU A 28 11.70 8.52 18.66
CA GLU A 28 11.74 9.98 18.52
C GLU A 28 11.14 10.43 17.18
N VAL A 29 10.25 11.42 17.21
CA VAL A 29 9.64 12.00 16.00
C VAL A 29 10.64 12.95 15.34
N VAL A 30 11.03 12.63 14.11
CA VAL A 30 11.97 13.45 13.31
C VAL A 30 11.22 14.47 12.45
N HIS A 31 10.11 14.06 11.83
CA HIS A 31 9.26 14.95 11.04
C HIS A 31 7.78 14.72 11.38
N PRO A 32 7.02 15.76 11.76
CA PRO A 32 5.61 15.65 12.13
C PRO A 32 4.68 15.61 10.90
N VAL A 33 5.01 14.75 9.94
CA VAL A 33 4.27 14.53 8.68
C VAL A 33 4.20 13.05 8.38
N TYR A 34 3.26 12.66 7.51
CA TYR A 34 3.10 11.29 7.04
C TYR A 34 4.44 10.70 6.57
N SER A 35 4.85 9.57 7.15
CA SER A 35 6.16 8.99 6.91
C SER A 35 6.20 8.16 5.63
N THR A 36 7.40 8.00 5.08
CA THR A 36 7.64 7.05 3.97
C THR A 36 7.30 5.62 4.39
N ALA A 37 7.58 5.22 5.63
CA ALA A 37 7.25 3.89 6.13
C ALA A 37 5.72 3.65 6.16
N SER A 38 4.95 4.65 6.60
CA SER A 38 3.49 4.59 6.56
C SER A 38 2.94 4.59 5.14
N MET A 39 3.61 5.28 4.20
CA MET A 39 3.30 5.22 2.76
C MET A 39 3.51 3.81 2.20
N VAL A 40 4.65 3.18 2.49
CA VAL A 40 4.91 1.77 2.11
C VAL A 40 3.81 0.87 2.65
N TYR A 41 3.54 0.93 3.95
CA TYR A 41 2.55 0.07 4.60
C TYR A 41 1.16 0.20 3.96
N HIS A 42 0.68 1.43 3.74
CA HIS A 42 -0.63 1.62 3.13
C HIS A 42 -0.66 1.22 1.65
N MET A 43 0.42 1.42 0.90
CA MET A 43 0.54 0.95 -0.48
C MET A 43 0.53 -0.59 -0.55
N GLU A 44 1.27 -1.27 0.32
CA GLU A 44 1.21 -2.73 0.46
C GLU A 44 -0.21 -3.20 0.80
N TRP A 45 -0.88 -2.51 1.72
CA TRP A 45 -2.23 -2.87 2.13
C TRP A 45 -3.24 -2.73 0.99
N VAL A 46 -3.26 -1.61 0.27
CA VAL A 46 -4.19 -1.42 -0.86
C VAL A 46 -3.88 -2.36 -2.02
N SER A 47 -2.61 -2.66 -2.29
CA SER A 47 -2.21 -3.69 -3.28
C SER A 47 -2.70 -5.08 -2.87
N ARG A 48 -2.62 -5.45 -1.59
CA ARG A 48 -3.20 -6.70 -1.09
C ARG A 48 -4.71 -6.76 -1.31
N GLN A 49 -5.43 -5.65 -1.16
CA GLN A 49 -6.87 -5.61 -1.42
C GLN A 49 -7.21 -5.92 -2.89
N CYS A 50 -6.31 -5.67 -3.84
CA CYS A 50 -6.52 -6.03 -5.25
C CYS A 50 -6.57 -7.55 -5.45
N ILE A 51 -5.69 -8.30 -4.77
CA ILE A 51 -5.55 -9.74 -5.00
C ILE A 51 -6.39 -10.60 -4.05
N LEU A 52 -6.76 -10.09 -2.87
CA LEU A 52 -7.44 -10.85 -1.82
C LEU A 52 -8.70 -11.60 -2.28
N PRO A 53 -9.59 -11.04 -3.13
CA PRO A 53 -10.77 -11.77 -3.63
C PRO A 53 -10.43 -13.00 -4.48
N TYR A 54 -9.22 -13.03 -5.04
CA TYR A 54 -8.76 -14.00 -6.02
C TYR A 54 -7.79 -15.03 -5.43
N LEU A 55 -7.49 -14.97 -4.13
CA LEU A 55 -6.74 -16.03 -3.47
C LEU A 55 -7.63 -17.27 -3.27
N GLU A 56 -7.06 -18.44 -3.53
CA GLU A 56 -7.66 -19.72 -3.11
C GLU A 56 -7.50 -19.92 -1.59
N GLU A 57 -8.26 -20.83 -0.99
CA GLU A 57 -8.22 -21.08 0.47
C GLU A 57 -6.83 -21.51 0.98
N ASN A 58 -6.04 -22.15 0.11
CA ASN A 58 -4.69 -22.62 0.42
C ASN A 58 -3.58 -21.70 -0.10
N GLU A 59 -3.93 -20.52 -0.62
CA GLU A 59 -2.97 -19.55 -1.16
C GLU A 59 -2.76 -18.36 -0.21
N GLU A 60 -1.55 -17.81 -0.25
CA GLU A 60 -1.21 -16.56 0.41
C GLU A 60 -0.22 -15.78 -0.46
N ALA A 61 -0.17 -14.46 -0.27
CA ALA A 61 0.72 -13.56 -0.94
C ALA A 61 1.48 -12.70 0.08
N MET A 62 2.73 -12.40 -0.26
CA MET A 62 3.62 -11.52 0.50
C MET A 62 4.25 -10.49 -0.43
N GLY A 63 4.60 -9.33 0.13
CA GLY A 63 5.37 -8.32 -0.59
C GLY A 63 6.76 -8.84 -0.95
N ALA A 64 7.14 -8.76 -2.22
CA ALA A 64 8.46 -9.19 -2.70
C ALA A 64 9.43 -8.01 -2.84
N ALA A 65 8.95 -6.86 -3.30
CA ALA A 65 9.72 -5.64 -3.46
C ALA A 65 8.79 -4.41 -3.40
N VAL A 66 9.34 -3.27 -2.97
CA VAL A 66 8.67 -1.97 -3.04
C VAL A 66 9.65 -0.92 -3.54
N ALA A 67 9.18 -0.10 -4.47
CA ALA A 67 9.90 1.06 -4.95
C ALA A 67 8.92 2.24 -5.01
N LEU A 68 9.32 3.39 -4.46
CA LEU A 68 8.49 4.58 -4.42
C LEU A 68 9.32 5.86 -4.40
N ASN A 69 8.68 6.96 -4.78
CA ASN A 69 9.18 8.31 -4.56
C ASN A 69 8.22 9.05 -3.62
N HIS A 70 8.76 9.62 -2.54
CA HIS A 70 7.99 10.45 -1.61
C HIS A 70 8.23 11.93 -1.95
N ILE A 71 7.37 12.47 -2.79
CA ILE A 71 7.62 13.75 -3.48
C ILE A 71 7.09 14.98 -2.74
N ALA A 72 6.16 14.82 -1.81
CA ALA A 72 5.55 15.92 -1.06
C ALA A 72 5.07 15.43 0.32
N PRO A 73 5.16 16.26 1.37
CA PRO A 73 4.68 15.90 2.71
C PRO A 73 3.15 15.99 2.80
N SER A 74 2.57 15.20 3.72
CA SER A 74 1.16 15.32 4.14
C SER A 74 1.09 15.57 5.64
N ALA A 75 0.42 16.66 6.06
CA ALA A 75 0.34 17.07 7.45
C ALA A 75 -0.73 16.27 8.24
N LEU A 76 -0.66 16.33 9.58
CA LEU A 76 -1.67 15.76 10.48
C LEU A 76 -3.09 16.14 10.07
N GLY A 77 -4.02 15.18 10.08
CA GLY A 77 -5.42 15.39 9.70
C GLY A 77 -5.67 15.50 8.19
N THR A 78 -4.62 15.41 7.36
CA THR A 78 -4.78 15.37 5.89
C THR A 78 -5.31 14.01 5.47
N ASN A 79 -6.26 13.98 4.54
CA ASN A 79 -6.68 12.74 3.91
C ASN A 79 -5.76 12.37 2.74
N VAL A 80 -5.08 11.24 2.86
CA VAL A 80 -4.23 10.66 1.81
C VAL A 80 -5.01 9.55 1.12
N LYS A 81 -5.21 9.71 -0.19
CA LYS A 81 -5.86 8.71 -1.04
C LYS A 81 -4.79 7.84 -1.70
N LEU A 82 -4.85 6.53 -1.44
CA LEU A 82 -3.91 5.56 -2.01
C LEU A 82 -4.66 4.67 -3.01
N THR A 83 -4.12 4.54 -4.21
CA THR A 83 -4.70 3.73 -5.28
C THR A 83 -3.65 2.74 -5.78
N ALA A 84 -3.97 1.45 -5.73
CA ALA A 84 -3.22 0.40 -6.43
C ALA A 84 -3.92 0.06 -7.74
N ALA A 85 -3.12 -0.27 -8.76
CA ALA A 85 -3.58 -0.75 -10.05
C ALA A 85 -2.73 -1.95 -10.46
N VAL A 86 -3.37 -3.05 -10.86
CA VAL A 86 -2.67 -4.21 -11.40
C VAL A 86 -2.10 -3.86 -12.77
N SER A 87 -0.79 -3.90 -12.88
CA SER A 87 -0.02 -3.60 -14.09
C SER A 87 0.46 -4.85 -14.81
N GLU A 88 0.70 -5.94 -14.08
CA GLU A 88 1.17 -7.21 -14.64
C GLU A 88 0.70 -8.39 -13.80
N ILE A 89 0.38 -9.51 -14.47
CA ILE A 89 0.02 -10.77 -13.82
C ILE A 89 0.83 -11.89 -14.47
N THR A 90 1.56 -12.64 -13.65
CA THR A 90 2.23 -13.88 -14.04
C THR A 90 1.74 -15.03 -13.17
N LYS A 91 2.25 -16.25 -13.40
CA LYS A 91 1.89 -17.42 -12.59
C LYS A 91 2.26 -17.27 -11.10
N ARG A 92 3.24 -16.44 -10.74
CA ARG A 92 3.77 -16.34 -9.36
C ARG A 92 3.87 -14.92 -8.81
N THR A 93 3.55 -13.91 -9.62
CA THR A 93 3.77 -12.50 -9.27
C THR A 93 2.67 -11.65 -9.85
N VAL A 94 2.23 -10.66 -9.08
CA VAL A 94 1.32 -9.60 -9.49
C VAL A 94 2.02 -8.29 -9.17
N ASN A 95 2.09 -7.38 -10.15
CA ASN A 95 2.65 -6.04 -9.99
C ASN A 95 1.53 -5.01 -10.08
#